data_AF-A0A832USJ9-F1
#
_entry.id   AF-A0A832USJ9-F1
#
_cell.length_a   1.000
_cell.length_b   1.000
_cell.length_c   1.000
_cell.angle_alpha   90.00
_cell.angle_beta   90.00
_cell.angle_gamma   90.00
#
_symmetry.space_group_name_H-M   'P 1'
#
loop_
_entity.id
_entity.type
_entity.pdbx_description
1 polymer ?
#
loop_
_entity_poly.entity_id
_entity_poly.type
_entity_poly.pdbx_seq_one_letter_code
_entity_poly.pdbx_strand_id
1 'polypeptide(L)'
;MEIGTFSTIQALAVLLAAVIIYYSRALYQKGNFSRKDSWTWYGFSIILVLAAVLPTYLDILSGIFTRRSLDTLLIFGLLLSFGLIFQLYVRLQQTNKDVTELVRRVAIALGQKRKK
;
A
#
# COMPACT_ATOMS: atom_id res chain seq x y z
N MET A 1 -4.94 -16.11 -32.25
CA MET A 1 -4.90 -16.46 -30.82
C MET A 1 -3.99 -15.44 -30.15
N GLU A 2 -4.50 -14.23 -29.92
CA GLU A 2 -3.76 -13.16 -29.24
C GLU A 2 -4.38 -12.94 -27.87
N ILE A 3 -4.02 -13.80 -26.93
CA ILE A 3 -4.27 -13.64 -25.50
C ILE A 3 -2.87 -13.60 -24.91
N GLY A 4 -2.40 -12.46 -24.35
CA GLY A 4 -1.03 -12.52 -23.79
C GLY A 4 -0.51 -11.36 -22.96
N THR A 5 -0.70 -10.09 -23.35
CA THR A 5 0.09 -9.02 -22.71
C THR A 5 -0.71 -7.99 -21.91
N PHE A 6 -1.97 -7.74 -22.27
CA PHE A 6 -2.80 -6.79 -21.51
C PHE A 6 -3.27 -7.35 -20.16
N SER A 7 -3.28 -8.68 -20.00
CA SER A 7 -3.76 -9.36 -18.77
C SER A 7 -2.74 -9.43 -17.64
N THR A 8 -1.43 -9.47 -17.92
CA THR A 8 -0.42 -9.71 -16.88
C THR A 8 -0.25 -8.51 -15.94
N ILE A 9 -0.26 -7.28 -16.45
CA ILE A 9 -0.12 -6.07 -15.61
C ILE A 9 -1.38 -5.86 -14.77
N GLN A 10 -2.56 -6.05 -15.37
CA GLN A 10 -3.83 -5.96 -14.66
C GLN A 10 -3.94 -7.06 -13.59
N ALA A 11 -3.57 -8.30 -13.92
CA ALA A 11 -3.54 -9.40 -12.95
C ALA A 11 -2.55 -9.10 -11.82
N LEU A 12 -1.38 -8.54 -12.11
CA LEU A 12 -0.40 -8.17 -11.10
C LEU A 12 -0.91 -7.05 -10.19
N ALA A 13 -1.52 -6.01 -10.75
CA ALA A 13 -2.10 -4.90 -10.00
C ALA A 13 -3.25 -5.37 -9.08
N VAL A 14 -4.13 -6.24 -9.59
CA VAL A 14 -5.20 -6.85 -8.79
C VAL A 14 -4.63 -7.73 -7.68
N LEU A 15 -3.57 -8.51 -7.96
CA LEU A 15 -2.91 -9.36 -6.98
C LEU A 15 -2.26 -8.50 -5.88
N LEU A 16 -1.59 -7.42 -6.26
CA LEU A 16 -0.96 -6.47 -5.32
C LEU A 16 -2.00 -5.75 -4.47
N ALA A 17 -3.10 -5.29 -5.06
CA ALA A 17 -4.24 -4.72 -4.34
C ALA A 17 -4.86 -5.73 -3.36
N ALA A 18 -5.03 -6.99 -3.78
CA ALA A 18 -5.56 -8.06 -2.92
C ALA A 18 -4.62 -8.33 -1.74
N VAL A 19 -3.30 -8.34 -1.95
CA VAL A 19 -2.30 -8.49 -0.89
C VAL A 19 -2.38 -7.33 0.10
N ILE A 20 -2.43 -6.08 -0.39
CA ILE A 20 -2.55 -4.88 0.47
C ILE A 20 -3.84 -4.94 1.29
N ILE A 21 -4.96 -5.31 0.67
CA ILE A 21 -6.26 -5.45 1.34
C ILE A 21 -6.22 -6.55 2.40
N TYR A 22 -5.67 -7.72 2.07
CA TYR A 22 -5.56 -8.84 2.98
C TYR A 22 -4.68 -8.48 4.19
N TYR A 23 -3.51 -7.88 3.94
CA TYR A 23 -2.60 -7.42 5.00
C TYR A 23 -3.22 -6.31 5.85
N SER A 24 -3.92 -5.36 5.23
CA SER A 24 -4.61 -4.29 5.95
C SER A 24 -5.68 -4.87 6.90
N ARG A 25 -6.47 -5.86 6.45
CA ARG A 25 -7.41 -6.59 7.33
C ARG A 25 -6.71 -7.36 8.44
N ALA A 26 -5.63 -8.07 8.13
CA ALA A 26 -4.88 -8.83 9.13
C ALA A 26 -4.26 -7.90 10.20
N LEU A 27 -3.79 -6.72 9.82
CA LEU A 27 -3.27 -5.71 10.75
C LEU A 27 -4.37 -5.05 11.59
N TYR A 28 -5.55 -4.83 10.99
CA TYR A 28 -6.72 -4.32 11.70
C TYR A 28 -7.14 -5.30 12.81
N GLN A 29 -7.16 -6.60 12.53
CA GLN A 29 -7.51 -7.62 13.54
C GLN A 29 -6.48 -7.72 14.68
N LYS A 30 -5.21 -7.41 14.43
CA LYS A 30 -4.16 -7.39 15.47
C LYS A 30 -4.25 -6.16 16.40
N GLY A 31 -5.28 -5.33 16.28
CA GLY A 31 -5.44 -4.09 17.06
C GLY A 31 -4.37 -3.03 16.75
N ASN A 32 -3.55 -3.29 15.73
CA ASN A 32 -2.39 -2.46 15.43
C ASN A 32 -2.70 -1.29 14.49
N PHE A 33 -3.90 -1.25 13.94
CA PHE A 33 -4.32 -0.33 12.89
C PHE A 33 -5.62 0.38 13.23
N SER A 34 -5.70 1.69 12.97
CA SER A 34 -6.95 2.43 13.11
C SER A 34 -7.91 2.09 11.97
N ARG A 35 -9.22 2.23 12.23
CA ARG A 35 -10.26 2.09 11.20
C ARG A 35 -10.07 3.09 10.06
N LYS A 36 -9.51 4.26 10.36
CA LYS A 36 -9.13 5.29 9.37
C LYS A 36 -8.01 4.80 8.46
N ASP A 37 -6.94 4.26 9.03
CA ASP A 37 -5.78 3.77 8.27
C ASP A 37 -6.19 2.66 7.28
N SER A 38 -7.06 1.74 7.72
CA SER A 38 -7.59 0.69 6.85
C SER A 38 -8.34 1.28 5.64
N TRP A 39 -9.19 2.29 5.86
CA TRP A 39 -9.95 2.96 4.78
C TRP A 39 -9.03 3.69 3.80
N THR A 40 -7.96 4.31 4.29
CA THR A 40 -6.95 4.95 3.45
C THR A 40 -6.29 3.93 2.52
N TRP A 41 -5.91 2.75 3.02
CA TRP A 41 -5.30 1.70 2.19
C TRP A 41 -6.27 1.04 1.23
N TYR A 42 -7.56 0.93 1.58
CA TYR A 42 -8.60 0.54 0.62
C TYR A 42 -8.74 1.56 -0.52
N GLY A 43 -8.77 2.86 -0.19
CA GLY A 43 -8.82 3.93 -1.19
C GLY A 43 -7.60 3.90 -2.12
N PHE A 44 -6.40 3.74 -1.56
CA PHE A 44 -5.18 3.59 -2.36
C PHE A 44 -5.18 2.34 -3.24
N SER A 45 -5.72 1.22 -2.76
CA SER A 45 -5.85 -0.01 -3.57
C SER A 45 -6.79 0.21 -4.76
N ILE A 46 -7.88 0.96 -4.57
CA ILE A 46 -8.80 1.32 -5.65
C ILE A 46 -8.12 2.22 -6.68
N ILE A 47 -7.39 3.26 -6.23
CA ILE A 47 -6.64 4.16 -7.11
C ILE A 47 -5.59 3.39 -7.91
N LEU A 48 -4.90 2.45 -7.26
CA LEU A 48 -3.89 1.61 -7.88
C LEU A 48 -4.48 0.72 -8.98
N VAL A 49 -5.63 0.09 -8.72
CA VAL A 49 -6.36 -0.68 -9.75
C VAL A 49 -6.82 0.24 -10.87
N LEU A 50 -7.36 1.43 -10.56
CA LEU A 50 -7.79 2.39 -11.57
C LEU A 50 -6.61 2.84 -12.46
N ALA A 51 -5.46 3.14 -11.85
CA ALA A 51 -4.25 3.54 -12.56
C ALA A 51 -3.70 2.42 -13.45
N ALA A 52 -3.87 1.16 -13.07
CA ALA A 52 -3.47 0.01 -13.89
C ALA A 52 -4.42 -0.23 -15.08
N VAL A 53 -5.70 0.11 -14.96
CA VAL A 53 -6.71 -0.11 -16.01
C VAL A 53 -6.87 1.10 -16.95
N LEU A 54 -6.67 2.32 -16.47
CA LEU A 54 -6.71 3.58 -17.25
C LEU A 54 -5.90 3.57 -18.56
N PRO A 55 -4.62 3.14 -18.60
CA PRO A 55 -3.85 3.12 -19.84
C PRO A 55 -4.50 2.20 -20.89
N THR A 56 -5.21 1.14 -20.48
CA THR A 56 -5.94 0.26 -21.39
C THR A 56 -7.11 0.96 -22.09
N TYR A 57 -7.79 1.90 -21.42
CA TYR A 57 -8.88 2.67 -22.03
C TYR A 57 -8.38 3.77 -22.96
N LEU A 58 -7.23 4.37 -22.65
CA LEU A 58 -6.63 5.42 -23.47
C LEU A 58 -6.06 4.87 -24.79
N ASP A 59 -5.45 3.68 -24.76
CA ASP A 59 -4.94 2.99 -25.95
C ASP A 59 -6.04 2.66 -26.98
N ILE A 60 -7.28 2.41 -26.53
CA ILE A 60 -8.43 2.13 -27.42
C ILE A 60 -8.87 3.39 -28.18
N LEU A 61 -8.65 4.57 -27.61
CA LEU A 61 -9.12 5.85 -28.16
C LEU A 61 -8.13 6.47 -29.16
N SER A 62 -6.83 6.18 -29.03
CA SER A 62 -5.78 6.66 -29.93
C SER A 62 -5.16 5.49 -30.69
N GLY A 63 -5.73 5.14 -31.85
CA GLY A 63 -5.28 4.03 -32.71
C GLY A 63 -3.85 4.13 -33.29
N ILE A 64 -2.97 4.94 -32.72
CA ILE A 64 -1.57 5.07 -33.08
C ILE A 64 -0.83 5.36 -31.77
N PHE A 65 -0.04 4.42 -31.27
CA PHE A 65 1.35 4.62 -30.83
C PHE A 65 1.88 3.33 -30.16
N THR A 66 2.92 2.79 -30.79
CA THR A 66 3.86 1.76 -30.36
C THR A 66 3.82 1.35 -28.88
N ARG A 67 3.52 0.07 -28.62
CA ARG A 67 3.80 -0.65 -27.37
C ARG A 67 5.24 -0.38 -26.92
N ARG A 68 5.42 0.59 -26.03
CA ARG A 68 6.72 0.89 -25.43
C ARG A 68 6.82 0.05 -24.15
N SER A 69 7.62 -1.03 -24.20
CA SER A 69 7.92 -1.89 -23.05
C SER A 69 8.45 -1.12 -21.82
N LEU A 70 9.01 0.07 -22.05
CA LEU A 70 9.47 0.98 -21.01
C LEU A 70 8.32 1.50 -20.12
N ASP A 71 7.12 1.75 -20.67
CA ASP A 71 5.98 2.17 -19.84
C ASP A 71 5.51 1.05 -18.91
N THR A 72 5.60 -0.21 -19.35
CA THR A 72 5.32 -1.36 -18.50
C THR A 72 6.29 -1.46 -17.34
N LEU A 73 7.59 -1.23 -17.58
CA LEU A 73 8.61 -1.22 -16.53
C LEU A 73 8.38 -0.09 -15.52
N LEU A 74 7.99 1.10 -16.00
CA LEU A 74 7.67 2.24 -15.14
C LEU A 74 6.44 1.98 -14.27
N ILE A 75 5.37 1.44 -14.85
CA ILE A 75 4.15 1.06 -14.10
C ILE A 75 4.50 0.01 -13.05
N PHE A 76 5.28 -1.02 -13.43
CA PHE A 76 5.73 -2.05 -12.48
C PHE A 76 6.59 -1.46 -11.35
N GLY A 77 7.53 -0.56 -11.67
CA GLY A 77 8.37 0.12 -10.69
C GLY A 77 7.56 1.00 -9.73
N LEU A 78 6.54 1.68 -10.25
CA LEU A 78 5.60 2.47 -9.46
C LEU A 78 4.81 1.59 -8.49
N LEU A 79 4.27 0.47 -9.00
CA LEU A 79 3.53 -0.51 -8.21
C LEU A 79 4.39 -1.11 -7.09
N LEU A 80 5.63 -1.47 -7.40
CA LEU A 80 6.57 -2.04 -6.44
C LEU A 80 6.96 -1.00 -5.37
N SER A 81 7.24 0.24 -5.78
CA SER A 81 7.51 1.36 -4.85
C SER A 81 6.34 1.59 -3.91
N PHE A 82 5.10 1.49 -4.42
CA PHE A 82 3.90 1.62 -3.61
C PHE A 82 3.79 0.53 -2.53
N GLY A 83 4.11 -0.72 -2.89
CA GLY A 83 4.20 -1.82 -1.94
C GLY A 83 5.28 -1.61 -0.86
N LEU A 84 6.44 -1.07 -1.23
CA LEU A 84 7.50 -0.74 -0.27
C LEU A 84 7.09 0.38 0.70
N ILE A 85 6.42 1.42 0.20
CA ILE A 85 5.88 2.50 1.03
C ILE A 85 4.86 1.95 2.03
N PHE A 86 3.98 1.04 1.59
CA PHE A 86 3.04 0.37 2.48
C PHE A 86 3.76 -0.39 3.60
N GLN A 87 4.77 -1.19 3.26
CA GLN A 87 5.54 -1.93 4.25
C GLN A 87 6.26 -1.00 5.23
N LEU A 88 6.82 0.11 4.75
CA LEU A 88 7.46 1.11 5.58
C LEU A 88 6.47 1.77 6.53
N TYR A 89 5.29 2.15 6.04
CA TYR A 89 4.23 2.73 6.86
C TYR A 89 3.79 1.79 7.99
N VAL A 90 3.62 0.50 7.69
CA VAL A 90 3.28 -0.51 8.70
C VAL A 90 4.34 -0.58 9.81
N ARG A 91 5.62 -0.60 9.44
CA ARG A 91 6.72 -0.63 10.41
C ARG A 91 6.76 0.66 11.23
N LEU A 92 6.60 1.81 10.59
CA LEU A 92 6.59 3.11 11.26
C LEU A 92 5.49 3.20 12.31
N GLN A 93 4.31 2.65 12.02
CA GLN A 93 3.18 2.65 12.95
C GLN A 93 3.44 1.78 14.20
N GLN A 94 4.15 0.66 14.04
CA GLN A 94 4.59 -0.16 15.17
C GLN A 94 5.62 0.59 16.02
N THR A 95 6.63 1.17 15.38
CA THR A 95 7.65 1.97 16.08
C THR A 95 7.03 3.14 16.86
N ASN A 96 6.07 3.86 16.28
CA ASN A 96 5.38 4.95 16.98
C ASN A 96 4.66 4.47 18.24
N LYS A 97 4.07 3.27 18.23
CA LYS A 97 3.41 2.68 19.40
C LYS A 97 4.42 2.32 20.49
N ASP A 98 5.51 1.68 20.11
CA ASP A 98 6.56 1.29 21.05
C ASP A 98 7.19 2.52 21.71
N VAL A 99 7.46 3.58 20.94
CA VAL A 99 7.95 4.86 21.46
C VAL A 99 6.94 5.49 22.42
N THR A 100 5.65 5.50 22.06
CA THR A 100 4.58 6.04 22.92
C THR A 100 4.51 5.29 24.25
N GLU A 101 4.60 3.97 24.21
CA GLU A 101 4.59 3.13 25.41
C GLU A 101 5.84 3.35 26.27
N LEU A 102 7.01 3.46 25.64
CA LEU A 102 8.27 3.73 26.32
C LEU A 102 8.22 5.08 27.05
N VAL A 103 7.78 6.14 26.37
CA VAL A 103 7.63 7.48 26.96
C VAL A 103 6.64 7.44 28.14
N ARG A 104 5.53 6.71 28.00
CA ARG A 104 4.54 6.52 29.09
C ARG A 104 5.17 5.85 30.32
N ARG A 105 5.94 4.78 30.12
CA ARG A 105 6.63 4.06 31.20
C ARG A 105 7.65 4.95 31.90
N VAL A 106 8.43 5.73 31.14
CA VAL A 106 9.41 6.68 31.67
C VAL A 106 8.72 7.77 32.50
N ALA A 107 7.63 8.35 32.01
CA ALA A 107 6.88 9.39 32.71
C ALA A 107 6.32 8.88 34.06
N ILE A 108 5.78 7.65 34.09
CA ILE A 108 5.29 7.02 35.33
C ILE A 108 6.45 6.79 36.32
N ALA A 109 7.58 6.26 35.85
CA ALA A 109 8.75 5.99 36.69
C ALA A 109 9.32 7.28 37.32
N LEU A 110 9.40 8.36 36.55
CA LEU A 110 9.84 9.68 37.03
C LEU A 110 8.84 10.27 38.04
N GLY A 111 7.54 10.12 37.80
CA GLY A 111 6.49 10.54 38.73
C GLY A 111 6.53 9.80 40.07
N GLN A 112 6.81 8.50 40.05
CA GLN A 112 6.98 7.70 41.26
C GLN A 112 8.24 8.09 42.04
N LYS A 113 9.36 8.35 41.35
CA LYS A 113 10.60 8.85 42.00
C LYS A 113 10.40 10.18 42.71
N ARG A 114 9.50 11.06 42.23
CA ARG A 114 9.24 12.38 42.84
C ARG A 114 8.33 12.33 44.08
N LYS A 115 7.59 11.23 44.29
CA LYS A 115 6.70 11.02 45.45
C LYS A 115 7.36 10.28 46.63
N LYS A 116 8.60 9.82 46.46
CA LYS A 116 9.41 9.17 47.48
C LYS A 116 10.50 10.11 47.95
#